data_AF-A0A3N5HFI6-F1
#
_entry.id   AF-A0A3N5HFI6-F1
#
_cell.length_a   1.000
_cell.length_b   1.000
_cell.length_c   1.000
_cell.angle_alpha   90.00
_cell.angle_beta   90.00
_cell.angle_gamma   90.00
#
_symmetry.space_group_name_H-M   'P 1'
#
loop_
_entity.id
_entity.type
_entity.pdbx_description
1 polymer ?
#
loop_
_entity_poly.entity_id
_entity_poly.type
_entity_poly.pdbx_seq_one_letter_code
_entity_poly.pdbx_strand_id
1 'polypeptide(L)'
;MPISCVHLAPLEAELERRGVKIGEPTPSPYGPEWGLWSEVNCTFDAGALRKRLGLPDFIRFEEYDGRIAGSDATFYCPRCRRALMGRHPAYAGPTTPRLS
;
A
#
# COMPACT_ATOMS: atom_id res chain seq x y z
N MET A 1 -14.89 -2.41 -9.76
CA MET A 1 -14.84 -1.58 -8.54
C MET A 1 -13.47 -1.79 -7.89
N PRO A 2 -12.87 -0.75 -7.28
CA PRO A 2 -11.59 -0.91 -6.58
C PRO A 2 -11.73 -1.85 -5.37
N ILE A 3 -10.71 -2.69 -5.15
CA ILE A 3 -10.65 -3.67 -4.05
C ILE A 3 -10.53 -2.94 -2.70
N SER A 4 -9.73 -1.87 -2.65
CA SER A 4 -9.52 -1.07 -1.45
C SER A 4 -10.51 0.11 -1.37
N CYS A 5 -10.35 1.15 -2.20
CA CYS A 5 -11.28 2.28 -2.31
C CYS A 5 -11.03 3.13 -3.57
N VAL A 6 -11.98 4.00 -3.92
CA VAL A 6 -11.88 4.89 -5.10
C VAL A 6 -10.66 5.81 -5.07
N HIS A 7 -10.19 6.23 -3.88
CA HIS A 7 -9.04 7.13 -3.75
C HIS A 7 -7.69 6.42 -3.97
N LEU A 8 -7.65 5.10 -3.82
CA LEU A 8 -6.48 4.27 -4.09
C LEU A 8 -6.56 3.57 -5.46
N ALA A 9 -7.66 3.76 -6.21
CA ALA A 9 -7.85 3.15 -7.52
C ALA A 9 -6.70 3.40 -8.52
N PRO A 10 -6.06 4.60 -8.58
CA PRO A 10 -4.89 4.79 -9.44
C PRO A 10 -3.72 3.88 -9.08
N LEU A 11 -3.50 3.61 -7.79
CA LEU A 11 -2.47 2.71 -7.31
C LEU A 11 -2.83 1.24 -7.58
N GLU A 12 -4.10 0.86 -7.39
CA GLU A 12 -4.57 -0.48 -7.75
C GLU A 12 -4.39 -0.78 -9.24
N ALA A 13 -4.73 0.18 -10.11
CA ALA A 13 -4.54 0.04 -11.55
C ALA A 13 -3.06 -0.11 -11.92
N GLU A 14 -2.17 0.60 -11.22
CA GLU A 14 -0.73 0.44 -11.41
C GLU A 14 -0.22 -0.93 -10.94
N LEU A 15 -0.71 -1.43 -9.80
CA LEU A 15 -0.37 -2.76 -9.31
C LEU A 15 -0.80 -3.83 -10.32
N GLU A 16 -2.03 -3.76 -10.81
CA GLU A 16 -2.57 -4.66 -11.83
C GLU A 16 -1.75 -4.60 -13.13
N ARG A 17 -1.44 -3.40 -13.62
CA ARG A 17 -0.59 -3.19 -14.81
C ARG A 17 0.80 -3.81 -14.67
N ARG A 18 1.32 -3.89 -13.45
CA ARG A 18 2.61 -4.51 -13.10
C ARG A 18 2.51 -6.00 -12.78
N GLY A 19 1.31 -6.59 -12.88
CA GLY A 19 1.05 -7.98 -12.55
C GLY A 19 1.13 -8.29 -11.04
N VAL A 20 1.07 -7.27 -10.19
CA VAL A 20 1.07 -7.44 -8.73
C VAL A 20 -0.35 -7.72 -8.29
N LYS A 21 -0.57 -8.91 -7.73
CA LYS A 21 -1.87 -9.30 -7.16
C LYS A 21 -2.13 -8.51 -5.88
N ILE A 22 -3.36 -8.05 -5.75
CA ILE A 22 -3.89 -7.42 -4.53
C ILE A 22 -4.61 -8.50 -3.73
N GLY A 23 -4.21 -8.70 -2.49
CA GLY A 23 -4.85 -9.64 -1.58
C GLY A 23 -6.25 -9.19 -1.16
N GLU A 24 -7.07 -10.16 -0.76
CA GLU A 24 -8.39 -9.88 -0.19
C GLU A 24 -8.27 -8.95 1.03
N PRO A 25 -9.18 -7.97 1.20
CA PRO A 25 -9.13 -7.07 2.34
C PRO A 25 -9.34 -7.81 3.66
N THR A 26 -8.38 -7.72 4.57
CA THR A 26 -8.44 -8.29 5.92
C THR A 26 -8.46 -7.18 6.99
N PRO A 27 -8.97 -7.43 8.20
CA PRO A 27 -8.83 -6.47 9.30
C PRO A 27 -7.38 -6.07 9.52
N SER A 28 -7.16 -4.78 9.75
CA SER A 28 -5.82 -4.24 10.02
C SER A 28 -5.14 -4.98 11.19
N PRO A 29 -3.85 -5.31 11.07
CA PRO A 29 -3.08 -5.87 12.19
C PRO A 29 -2.86 -4.86 13.33
N TYR A 30 -3.06 -3.56 13.07
CA TYR A 30 -2.83 -2.48 14.03
C TYR A 30 -4.08 -2.08 14.84
N GLY A 31 -5.22 -2.74 14.61
CA GLY A 31 -6.46 -2.50 15.35
C GLY A 31 -7.66 -2.17 14.45
N PRO A 32 -8.90 -2.33 14.96
CA PRO A 32 -10.12 -2.15 14.18
C PRO A 32 -10.33 -0.70 13.68
N GLU A 33 -9.74 0.29 14.34
CA GLU A 33 -9.78 1.70 13.97
C GLU A 33 -9.06 1.99 12.63
N TRP A 34 -8.14 1.11 12.23
CA TRP A 34 -7.37 1.20 10.98
C TRP A 34 -8.07 0.54 9.78
N GLY A 35 -9.23 -0.09 10.01
CA GLY A 35 -10.11 -0.62 8.96
C GLY A 35 -9.55 -1.86 8.26
N LEU A 36 -9.63 -1.89 6.92
CA LEU A 36 -9.31 -3.07 6.11
C LEU A 36 -8.07 -2.86 5.24
N TRP A 37 -7.18 -3.84 5.26
CA TRP A 37 -5.86 -3.80 4.66
C TRP A 37 -5.75 -4.90 3.62
N SER A 38 -5.22 -4.58 2.45
CA SER A 38 -4.96 -5.53 1.37
C SER A 38 -3.46 -5.64 1.16
N GLU A 39 -2.92 -6.85 1.31
CA GLU A 39 -1.49 -7.11 1.10
C GLU A 39 -1.14 -7.10 -0.38
N VAL A 40 0.03 -6.55 -0.71
CA VAL A 40 0.58 -6.59 -2.06
C VAL A 40 2.06 -7.00 -2.01
N ASN A 41 2.45 -7.93 -2.87
CA ASN A 41 3.82 -8.43 -2.90
C ASN A 41 4.75 -7.52 -3.71
N CYS A 42 4.89 -6.27 -3.28
CA CYS A 42 5.75 -5.26 -3.90
C CYS A 42 6.30 -4.28 -2.86
N THR A 43 7.26 -3.46 -3.27
CA THR A 43 7.73 -2.28 -2.51
C THR A 43 7.32 -1.01 -3.23
N PHE A 44 7.18 0.08 -2.50
CA PHE A 44 6.74 1.37 -3.04
C PHE A 44 7.85 2.41 -2.98
N ASP A 45 7.97 3.20 -4.05
CA ASP A 45 8.58 4.52 -4.02
C ASP A 45 7.47 5.55 -3.85
N ALA A 46 7.20 5.94 -2.60
CA ALA A 46 6.03 6.74 -2.29
C ALA A 46 6.04 8.12 -2.96
N GLY A 47 7.22 8.74 -3.05
CA GLY A 47 7.39 10.05 -3.68
C GLY A 47 7.13 9.99 -5.17
N ALA A 48 7.73 9.02 -5.86
CA ALA A 48 7.54 8.85 -7.30
C ALA A 48 6.08 8.49 -7.64
N LEU A 49 5.47 7.55 -6.90
CA LEU A 49 4.09 7.12 -7.13
C LEU A 49 3.09 8.23 -6.86
N ARG A 50 3.24 9.00 -5.78
CA ARG A 50 2.35 10.13 -5.50
C ARG A 50 2.35 11.13 -6.65
N LYS A 51 3.55 11.50 -7.14
CA LYS A 51 3.71 12.45 -8.24
C LYS A 51 3.15 11.91 -9.55
N ARG A 52 3.43 10.65 -9.88
CA ARG A 52 3.06 10.03 -11.16
C ARG A 52 1.57 9.71 -11.24
N LEU A 53 0.98 9.20 -10.16
CA LEU A 53 -0.41 8.76 -10.11
C LEU A 53 -1.37 9.86 -9.64
N GLY A 54 -0.85 11.02 -9.21
CA GLY A 54 -1.65 12.13 -8.69
C GLY A 54 -2.43 11.73 -7.43
N LEU A 55 -1.81 10.95 -6.55
CA LEU A 55 -2.49 10.48 -5.33
C LEU A 55 -2.86 11.68 -4.44
N PRO A 56 -4.10 11.76 -3.94
CA PRO A 56 -4.53 12.88 -3.10
C PRO A 56 -3.65 13.06 -1.85
N ASP A 57 -3.45 14.30 -1.42
CA ASP A 57 -2.60 14.63 -0.27
C ASP A 57 -3.04 13.99 1.04
N PHE A 58 -4.34 13.70 1.19
CA PHE A 58 -4.85 13.04 2.39
C PHE A 58 -4.49 11.54 2.46
N ILE A 59 -4.08 10.91 1.35
CA ILE A 59 -3.55 9.55 1.39
C ILE A 59 -2.22 9.61 2.13
N ARG A 60 -2.08 8.80 3.17
CA ARG A 60 -0.85 8.69 3.95
C ARG A 60 0.03 7.60 3.38
N PHE A 61 1.33 7.79 3.48
CA PHE A 61 2.29 6.73 3.30
C PHE A 61 3.01 6.53 4.62
N GLU A 62 2.97 5.32 5.14
CA GLU A 62 3.64 4.94 6.38
C GLU A 62 4.62 3.83 6.06
N GLU A 63 5.86 4.00 6.51
CA GLU A 63 6.93 3.03 6.33
C GLU A 63 7.45 2.64 7.71
N TYR A 64 7.31 1.36 8.04
CA TYR A 64 7.74 0.81 9.31
C TYR A 64 8.91 -0.16 9.10
N ASP A 65 10.02 0.10 9.79
CA ASP A 65 11.31 -0.54 9.57
C ASP A 65 11.54 -1.81 10.42
N GLY A 66 10.52 -2.38 11.06
CA GLY A 66 10.73 -3.55 11.95
C GLY A 66 11.05 -3.22 13.40
N ARG A 67 11.34 -1.96 13.76
CA ARG A 67 11.81 -1.64 15.12
C ARG A 67 10.70 -1.29 16.10
N ILE A 68 9.60 -0.73 15.63
CA ILE A 68 8.48 -0.27 16.47
C ILE A 68 7.19 -1.04 16.14
N ALA A 69 6.94 -1.29 14.85
CA ALA A 69 5.78 -1.99 14.33
C ALA A 69 6.16 -2.58 12.96
N GLY A 70 5.51 -3.70 12.57
CA GLY A 70 5.51 -4.25 11.22
C GLY A 70 6.84 -4.30 10.47
N SER A 71 6.78 -4.49 9.16
CA SER A 71 7.92 -4.38 8.24
C SER A 71 7.36 -4.05 6.87
N ASP A 72 6.57 -2.99 6.84
CA ASP A 72 5.69 -2.66 5.73
C ASP A 72 5.89 -1.23 5.24
N ALA A 73 5.55 -1.06 3.96
CA ALA A 73 5.47 0.21 3.28
C ALA A 73 4.04 0.33 2.76
N THR A 74 3.26 1.22 3.34
CA THR A 74 1.80 1.15 3.25
C THR A 74 1.21 2.47 2.79
N PHE A 75 0.39 2.42 1.74
CA PHE A 75 -0.49 3.53 1.38
C PHE A 75 -1.83 3.39 2.08
N TYR A 76 -2.20 4.38 2.89
CA TYR A 76 -3.40 4.38 3.71
C TYR A 76 -4.34 5.53 3.37
N CYS A 77 -5.62 5.21 3.20
CA CYS A 77 -6.70 6.17 3.03
C CYS A 77 -7.43 6.41 4.35
N PRO A 78 -7.21 7.54 5.05
CA PRO A 78 -7.85 7.81 6.34
C PRO A 78 -9.37 8.05 6.23
N ARG A 79 -9.87 8.43 5.05
CA ARG A 79 -11.30 8.66 4.84
C ARG A 79 -12.10 7.36 4.73
N CYS A 80 -11.54 6.36 4.06
CA CYS A 80 -12.19 5.07 3.84
C CYS A 80 -11.73 4.00 4.82
N ARG A 81 -10.64 4.27 5.58
CA ARG A 81 -9.93 3.31 6.44
C ARG A 81 -9.55 2.06 5.67
N ARG A 82 -8.82 2.28 4.57
CA ARG A 82 -8.38 1.26 3.62
C ARG A 82 -6.90 1.41 3.36
N ALA A 83 -6.17 0.29 3.29
CA ALA A 83 -4.74 0.30 3.05
C ALA A 83 -4.31 -0.70 1.96
N LEU A 84 -3.26 -0.35 1.23
CA LEU A 84 -2.48 -1.28 0.41
C LEU A 84 -1.13 -1.46 1.09
N MET A 85 -0.93 -2.63 1.69
CA MET A 85 0.24 -2.96 2.51
C MET A 85 1.30 -3.65 1.66
N GLY A 86 2.35 -2.90 1.33
CA GLY A 86 3.53 -3.42 0.64
C GLY A 86 4.59 -3.89 1.63
N ARG A 87 5.64 -4.51 1.11
CA ARG A 87 6.81 -4.90 1.90
C ARG A 87 7.72 -3.68 2.09
N HIS A 88 8.33 -3.57 3.27
CA HIS A 88 9.38 -2.59 3.49
C HIS A 88 10.60 -2.88 2.59
N PRO A 89 11.20 -1.88 1.92
CA PRO A 89 12.29 -2.08 0.97
C PRO A 89 13.50 -2.85 1.51
N ALA A 90 13.86 -2.64 2.78
CA ALA A 90 15.00 -3.32 3.43
C ALA A 90 14.81 -4.84 3.61
N TYR A 91 13.58 -5.34 3.57
CA TYR A 91 13.24 -6.75 3.81
C TYR A 91 12.64 -7.43 2.57
N ALA A 92 12.56 -6.70 1.46
CA ALA A 92 12.10 -7.22 0.20
C ALA A 92 13.19 -8.08 -0.45
N GLY A 93 12.77 -9.22 -1.02
CA GLY A 93 13.70 -10.08 -1.75
C GLY A 93 14.12 -9.44 -3.09
N PRO A 94 15.20 -9.91 -3.73
CA PRO A 94 15.71 -9.36 -4.99
C PRO A 94 14.71 -9.46 -6.15
N THR A 95 13.70 -10.33 -6.04
CA THR A 95 12.64 -10.51 -7.03
C THR A 95 11.35 -9.76 -6.71
N THR A 96 11.28 -9.08 -5.56
CA THR A 96 10.10 -8.28 -5.20
C THR A 96 10.05 -7.03 -6.09
N PRO A 97 8.97 -6.81 -6.86
CA PRO A 97 8.87 -5.65 -7.72
C PRO A 97 8.85 -4.36 -6.89
N ARG A 98 9.61 -3.35 -7.33
CA ARG A 98 9.51 -1.98 -6.85
C ARG A 98 8.64 -1.16 -7.81
N LEU A 99 7.64 -0.48 -7.26
CA LEU A 99 6.77 0.45 -8.00
C LEU A 99 7.22 1.88 -7.76
N SER A 100 7.39 2.65 -8.84
CA SER A 100 7.74 4.07 -8.85
C SER A 100 6.94 4.83 -9.90
#